data_AF-A0LT93-F1
#
_entry.id   AF-A0LT93-F1
#
_cell.length_a   1.000
_cell.length_b   1.000
_cell.length_c   1.000
_cell.angle_alpha   90.00
_cell.angle_beta   90.00
_cell.angle_gamma   90.00
#
_symmetry.space_group_name_H-M   'P 1'
#
loop_
_entity.id
_entity.type
_entity.pdbx_description
1 polymer ?
#
loop_
_entity_poly.entity_id
_entity_poly.type
_entity_poly.pdbx_seq_one_letter_code
_entity_poly.pdbx_strand_id
1 'polypeptide(L)'
;MPILPWLHGRRPVVRVASLDEHPNRGEILAIRRRATMLREREITGLARLWRNTPYLAAIRARALSVDAPLVVDVLHDFATIEQAFDEVLTQPQAIARVSSATLHPTIVETALKAVRDALAAAYAQPVLRPREYLALGAPWRRVIYQLP
;
A
#
# COMPACT_ATOMS: atom_id res chain seq x y z
N MET A 1 -16.72 41.83 4.62
CA MET A 1 -15.72 41.08 3.84
C MET A 1 -16.25 39.66 3.64
N PRO A 2 -16.82 39.30 2.47
CA PRO A 2 -17.25 37.92 2.26
C PRO A 2 -16.03 37.07 1.88
N ILE A 3 -15.87 35.95 2.58
CA ILE A 3 -14.85 34.94 2.32
C ILE A 3 -15.22 34.22 1.03
N LEU A 4 -14.30 34.21 0.08
CA LEU A 4 -14.51 33.65 -1.25
C LEU A 4 -14.59 32.09 -1.19
N PRO A 5 -15.60 31.45 -1.82
CA PRO A 5 -15.90 30.03 -1.63
C PRO A 5 -15.01 29.05 -2.41
N TRP A 6 -13.95 29.50 -3.11
CA TRP A 6 -13.15 28.68 -4.02
C TRP A 6 -11.88 28.04 -3.42
N LEU A 7 -11.60 28.21 -2.13
CA LEU A 7 -10.39 27.62 -1.50
C LEU A 7 -10.49 26.13 -1.17
N HIS A 8 -11.67 25.52 -1.35
CA HIS A 8 -11.85 24.08 -1.23
C HIS A 8 -12.50 23.55 -2.49
N GLY A 9 -11.72 23.46 -3.57
CA GLY A 9 -12.04 22.56 -4.67
C GLY A 9 -12.05 21.13 -4.13
N ARG A 10 -13.16 20.74 -3.49
CA ARG A 10 -13.48 19.33 -3.22
C ARG A 10 -13.53 18.69 -4.59
N ARG A 11 -12.51 17.88 -4.90
CA ARG A 11 -12.60 16.98 -6.05
C ARG A 11 -13.93 16.22 -5.92
N PRO A 12 -14.69 16.04 -7.01
CA PRO A 12 -15.88 15.20 -6.96
C PRO A 12 -15.49 13.86 -6.33
N VAL A 13 -16.28 13.43 -5.34
CA VAL A 13 -16.10 12.10 -4.74
C VAL A 13 -16.31 11.11 -5.87
N VAL A 14 -15.23 10.51 -6.36
CA VAL A 14 -15.33 9.41 -7.32
C VAL A 14 -15.90 8.24 -6.53
N ARG A 15 -17.21 8.03 -6.65
CA ARG A 15 -17.87 6.86 -6.08
C ARG A 15 -17.46 5.67 -6.92
N VAL A 16 -16.56 4.86 -6.38
CA VAL A 16 -16.26 3.53 -6.92
C VAL A 16 -17.12 2.54 -6.15
N ALA A 17 -18.08 1.91 -6.82
CA ALA A 17 -19.01 0.99 -6.16
C ALA A 17 -18.46 -0.43 -6.06
N SER A 18 -17.52 -0.80 -6.94
CA SER A 18 -16.89 -2.12 -6.96
C SER A 18 -15.46 -2.06 -7.50
N LEU A 19 -14.67 -3.10 -7.23
CA LEU A 19 -13.31 -3.20 -7.76
C LEU A 19 -13.28 -3.23 -9.29
N ASP A 20 -14.33 -3.76 -9.95
CA ASP A 20 -14.40 -3.85 -11.40
C ASP A 20 -14.53 -2.47 -12.08
N GLU A 21 -15.13 -1.51 -11.39
CA GLU A 21 -15.24 -0.11 -11.83
C GLU A 21 -14.02 0.74 -11.45
N HIS A 22 -13.09 0.18 -10.67
CA HIS A 22 -11.99 0.96 -10.11
C HIS A 22 -10.99 1.35 -11.21
N PRO A 23 -10.68 2.65 -11.41
CA PRO A 23 -9.79 3.10 -12.50
C PRO A 23 -8.38 2.52 -12.37
N ASN A 24 -7.96 2.19 -11.15
CA ASN A 24 -6.66 1.56 -10.86
C ASN A 24 -6.72 0.04 -10.62
N ARG A 25 -7.79 -0.64 -11.07
CA ARG A 25 -8.00 -2.09 -10.85
C ARG A 25 -6.79 -2.94 -11.23
N GLY A 26 -6.16 -2.64 -12.37
CA GLY A 26 -5.00 -3.39 -12.85
C GLY A 26 -3.84 -3.41 -11.86
N GLU A 27 -3.53 -2.25 -11.26
CA GLU A 27 -2.47 -2.14 -10.25
C GLU A 27 -2.86 -2.82 -8.94
N ILE A 28 -4.11 -2.66 -8.49
CA ILE A 28 -4.61 -3.33 -7.27
C ILE A 28 -4.42 -4.84 -7.40
N LEU A 29 -4.87 -5.43 -8.51
CA LEU A 29 -4.72 -6.86 -8.75
C LEU A 29 -3.26 -7.29 -8.89
N ALA A 30 -2.41 -6.44 -9.47
CA ALA A 30 -0.97 -6.71 -9.56
C ALA A 30 -0.31 -6.71 -8.17
N ILE A 31 -0.64 -5.75 -7.31
CA ILE A 31 -0.13 -5.68 -5.92
C ILE A 31 -0.58 -6.91 -5.14
N ARG A 32 -1.88 -7.25 -5.16
CA ARG A 32 -2.43 -8.44 -4.49
C ARG A 32 -1.66 -9.71 -4.85
N ARG A 33 -1.51 -10.00 -6.14
CA ARG A 33 -0.79 -11.19 -6.62
C ARG A 33 0.69 -11.18 -6.22
N ARG A 34 1.33 -10.01 -6.27
CA ARG A 34 2.77 -9.90 -6.09
C ARG A 34 3.19 -9.90 -4.62
N ALA A 35 2.35 -9.36 -3.74
CA ALA A 35 2.62 -9.19 -2.31
C ALA A 35 2.85 -10.54 -1.60
N THR A 36 2.14 -11.59 -2.01
CA THR A 36 2.27 -12.94 -1.43
C THR A 36 3.46 -13.73 -1.98
N MET A 37 4.23 -13.16 -2.91
CA MET A 37 5.34 -13.83 -3.59
C MET A 37 6.67 -13.08 -3.44
N LEU A 38 6.78 -12.20 -2.45
CA LEU A 38 7.96 -11.35 -2.25
C LEU A 38 9.20 -12.18 -1.89
N ARG A 39 10.35 -11.78 -2.43
CA ARG A 39 11.65 -12.36 -2.13
C ARG A 39 12.29 -11.63 -0.95
N GLU A 40 13.20 -12.27 -0.25
CA GLU A 40 13.94 -11.69 0.88
C GLU A 40 14.54 -10.30 0.57
N ARG A 41 15.19 -10.14 -0.59
CA ARG A 41 15.74 -8.85 -1.04
C ARG A 41 14.69 -7.74 -1.20
N GLU A 42 13.47 -8.12 -1.58
CA GLU A 42 12.37 -7.19 -1.79
C GLU A 42 11.74 -6.80 -0.47
N ILE A 43 11.54 -7.77 0.44
CA ILE A 43 11.12 -7.52 1.83
C ILE A 43 12.10 -6.54 2.49
N THR A 44 13.39 -6.83 2.41
CA THR A 44 14.45 -5.96 2.96
C THR A 44 14.43 -4.57 2.30
N GLY A 45 14.28 -4.51 0.97
CA GLY A 45 14.21 -3.26 0.23
C GLY A 45 13.01 -2.40 0.63
N LEU A 46 11.83 -3.02 0.79
CA LEU A 46 10.60 -2.38 1.22
C LEU A 46 10.75 -1.82 2.64
N ALA A 47 11.25 -2.63 3.58
CA ALA A 47 11.50 -2.21 4.95
C ALA A 47 12.49 -1.03 5.00
N ARG A 48 13.59 -1.10 4.24
CA ARG A 48 14.61 -0.06 4.18
C ARG A 48 14.09 1.27 3.63
N LEU A 49 13.13 1.23 2.71
CA LEU A 49 12.59 2.43 2.05
C LEU A 49 11.34 2.99 2.73
N TRP A 50 10.69 2.22 3.60
CA TRP A 50 9.53 2.71 4.34
C TRP A 50 9.90 3.87 5.26
N ARG A 51 9.04 4.89 5.32
CA ARG A 51 9.28 6.11 6.10
C ARG A 51 8.00 6.53 6.80
N ASN A 52 8.11 6.91 8.07
CA ASN A 52 6.99 7.50 8.82
C ASN A 52 7.15 9.01 9.00
N THR A 53 7.08 9.76 7.90
CA THR A 53 7.08 11.23 7.99
C THR A 53 5.66 11.76 8.28
N PRO A 54 5.51 12.95 8.89
CA PRO A 54 4.19 13.55 9.11
C PRO A 54 3.38 13.68 7.81
N TYR A 55 4.05 14.02 6.71
CA TYR A 55 3.43 14.09 5.39
C TYR A 55 2.84 12.74 4.93
N LEU A 56 3.61 11.66 5.03
CA LEU A 56 3.13 10.32 4.64
C LEU A 56 2.04 9.80 5.60
N ALA A 57 2.15 10.10 6.89
CA ALA A 57 1.11 9.75 7.87
C ALA A 57 -0.25 10.40 7.52
N ALA A 58 -0.25 11.67 7.13
CA ALA A 58 -1.47 12.37 6.68
C ALA A 58 -2.04 11.81 5.37
N ILE A 59 -1.20 11.31 4.46
CA ILE A 59 -1.67 10.64 3.23
C ILE A 59 -2.29 9.29 3.58
N ARG A 60 -1.64 8.47 4.43
CA ARG A 60 -2.18 7.19 4.89
C ARG A 60 -3.55 7.33 5.54
N ALA A 61 -3.70 8.32 6.43
CA ALA A 61 -4.95 8.57 7.12
C ALA A 61 -6.10 8.86 6.13
N ARG A 62 -5.82 9.58 5.04
CA ARG A 62 -6.81 9.81 3.96
C ARG A 62 -7.04 8.59 3.09
N ALA A 63 -5.99 7.83 2.78
CA ALA A 63 -6.09 6.63 1.96
C ALA A 63 -6.87 5.50 2.65
N LEU A 64 -6.93 5.53 3.98
CA LEU A 64 -7.62 4.56 4.83
C LEU A 64 -8.82 5.17 5.57
N SER A 65 -9.30 6.35 5.15
CA SER A 65 -10.49 6.95 5.76
C SER A 65 -11.75 6.23 5.31
N VAL A 66 -12.84 6.39 6.08
CA VAL A 66 -14.17 5.86 5.72
C VAL A 66 -14.71 6.41 4.39
N ASP A 67 -14.20 7.56 3.96
CA ASP A 67 -14.56 8.20 2.70
C ASP A 67 -13.68 7.73 1.52
N ALA A 68 -12.67 6.90 1.78
CA ALA A 68 -11.81 6.38 0.74
C ALA A 68 -12.53 5.28 -0.08
N PRO A 69 -12.30 5.22 -1.41
CA PRO A 69 -12.89 4.20 -2.25
C PRO A 69 -12.58 2.79 -1.76
N LEU A 70 -13.61 1.96 -1.62
CA LEU A 70 -13.49 0.53 -1.31
C LEU A 70 -12.61 0.23 -0.08
N VAL A 71 -12.66 1.09 0.96
CA VAL A 71 -11.80 0.93 2.14
C VAL A 71 -11.98 -0.41 2.85
N VAL A 72 -13.18 -0.99 2.81
CA VAL A 72 -13.44 -2.33 3.37
C VAL A 72 -12.67 -3.40 2.60
N ASP A 73 -12.66 -3.33 1.27
CA ASP A 73 -11.89 -4.24 0.41
C ASP A 73 -10.38 -4.09 0.65
N VAL A 74 -9.89 -2.87 0.86
CA VAL A 74 -8.48 -2.63 1.24
C VAL A 74 -8.12 -3.36 2.51
N LEU A 75 -8.97 -3.26 3.55
CA LEU A 75 -8.73 -3.90 4.84
C LEU A 75 -8.79 -5.44 4.73
N HIS A 76 -9.73 -5.96 3.95
CA HIS A 76 -9.86 -7.39 3.70
C HIS A 76 -8.64 -7.97 2.95
N ASP A 77 -8.21 -7.29 1.89
CA ASP A 77 -7.00 -7.65 1.14
C ASP A 77 -5.76 -7.58 2.03
N PHE A 78 -5.68 -6.55 2.87
CA PHE A 78 -4.55 -6.39 3.77
C PHE A 78 -4.48 -7.55 4.76
N ALA A 79 -5.59 -7.93 5.41
CA ALA A 79 -5.64 -9.09 6.30
C ALA A 79 -5.18 -10.40 5.62
N THR A 80 -5.53 -10.57 4.34
CA THR A 80 -5.08 -11.73 3.55
C THR A 80 -3.56 -11.70 3.31
N ILE A 81 -3.00 -10.52 3.04
CA ILE A 81 -1.55 -10.34 2.87
C ILE A 81 -0.82 -10.50 4.21
N GLU A 82 -1.38 -10.01 5.32
CA GLU A 82 -0.83 -10.20 6.67
C GLU A 82 -0.71 -11.70 6.99
N GLN A 83 -1.76 -12.48 6.72
CA GLN A 83 -1.72 -13.93 6.91
C GLN A 83 -0.60 -14.60 6.11
N ALA A 84 -0.38 -14.19 4.85
CA ALA A 84 0.73 -14.70 4.05
C ALA A 84 2.11 -14.33 4.62
N PHE A 85 2.23 -13.18 5.30
CA PHE A 85 3.45 -12.75 6.00
C PHE A 85 3.65 -13.49 7.32
N ASP A 86 2.58 -13.78 8.06
CA ASP A 86 2.62 -14.56 9.30
C ASP A 86 3.10 -16.00 9.05
N GLU A 87 2.74 -16.58 7.90
CA GLU A 87 3.29 -17.86 7.46
C GLU A 87 4.83 -17.79 7.30
N VAL A 88 5.38 -16.68 6.79
CA VAL A 88 6.83 -16.46 6.69
C VAL A 88 7.48 -16.36 8.06
N LEU A 89 6.83 -15.69 9.01
CA LEU A 89 7.34 -15.50 10.37
C LEU A 89 7.29 -16.80 11.19
N THR A 90 6.24 -17.61 10.99
CA THR A 90 5.98 -18.82 11.78
C THR A 90 6.67 -20.05 11.19
N GLN A 91 6.75 -20.13 9.87
CA GLN A 91 7.37 -21.21 9.13
C GLN A 91 8.34 -20.63 8.11
N PRO A 92 9.54 -20.21 8.53
CA PRO A 92 10.47 -19.53 7.63
C PRO A 92 10.99 -20.43 6.48
N GLN A 93 10.69 -21.74 6.51
CA GLN A 93 10.91 -22.70 5.41
C GLN A 93 9.73 -22.80 4.40
N ALA A 94 8.57 -22.20 4.68
CA ALA A 94 7.37 -22.22 3.82
C ALA A 94 7.57 -21.45 2.51
N ILE A 95 8.50 -20.50 2.47
CA ILE A 95 8.98 -19.93 1.21
C ILE A 95 10.27 -20.63 0.82
N ALA A 96 10.23 -21.51 -0.19
CA ALA A 96 11.39 -22.18 -0.78
C ALA A 96 12.49 -21.24 -1.37
N ARG A 97 12.34 -19.91 -1.21
CA ARG A 97 13.19 -18.84 -1.75
C ARG A 97 13.64 -17.83 -0.70
N VAL A 98 13.33 -18.05 0.57
CA VAL A 98 13.87 -17.26 1.69
C VAL A 98 14.83 -18.18 2.41
N SER A 99 16.07 -17.74 2.55
CA SER A 99 17.04 -18.45 3.39
C SER A 99 16.54 -18.24 4.82
N SER A 100 15.76 -19.19 5.32
CA SER A 100 14.95 -19.20 6.56
C SER A 100 15.66 -18.77 7.86
N ALA A 101 16.93 -18.35 7.82
CA ALA A 101 17.73 -17.95 8.98
C ALA A 101 17.91 -16.42 9.15
N THR A 102 17.53 -15.57 8.19
CA THR A 102 18.16 -14.23 8.10
C THR A 102 17.25 -13.00 8.23
N LEU A 103 15.92 -13.12 8.22
CA LEU A 103 15.03 -11.95 8.31
C LEU A 103 14.52 -11.72 9.73
N HIS A 104 15.00 -10.65 10.36
CA HIS A 104 14.51 -10.18 11.64
C HIS A 104 13.01 -9.83 11.57
N PRO A 105 12.16 -10.22 12.55
CA PRO A 105 10.71 -9.97 12.52
C PRO A 105 10.35 -8.51 12.24
N THR A 106 11.06 -7.56 12.85
CA THR A 106 10.88 -6.11 12.62
C THR A 106 11.07 -5.69 11.16
N ILE A 107 11.94 -6.36 10.39
CA ILE A 107 12.12 -6.09 8.95
C ILE A 107 10.84 -6.51 8.20
N VAL A 108 10.31 -7.70 8.51
CA VAL A 108 9.09 -8.23 7.91
C VAL A 108 7.89 -7.33 8.23
N GLU A 109 7.71 -6.95 9.50
CA GLU A 109 6.66 -6.01 9.93
C GLU A 109 6.78 -4.65 9.24
N THR A 110 8.00 -4.14 9.08
CA THR A 110 8.22 -2.85 8.41
C THR A 110 7.97 -2.94 6.90
N ALA A 111 8.31 -4.06 6.27
CA ALA A 111 7.98 -4.32 4.88
C ALA A 111 6.46 -4.41 4.68
N LEU A 112 5.74 -5.07 5.59
CA LEU A 112 4.29 -5.19 5.56
C LEU A 112 3.60 -3.81 5.60
N LYS A 113 4.14 -2.85 6.36
CA LYS A 113 3.67 -1.45 6.34
C LYS A 113 3.84 -0.80 4.96
N ALA A 114 4.93 -1.10 4.25
CA ALA A 114 5.13 -0.60 2.89
C ALA A 114 4.17 -1.25 1.88
N VAL A 115 3.85 -2.53 2.04
CA VAL A 115 2.83 -3.21 1.22
C VAL A 115 1.45 -2.61 1.48
N ARG A 116 1.10 -2.36 2.75
CA ARG A 116 -0.14 -1.67 3.13
C ARG A 116 -0.23 -0.29 2.48
N ASP A 117 0.84 0.49 2.52
CA ASP A 117 0.90 1.82 1.91
C ASP A 117 0.67 1.76 0.40
N ALA A 118 1.27 0.77 -0.29
CA ALA A 118 1.09 0.59 -1.73
C ALA A 118 -0.35 0.20 -2.09
N LEU A 119 -0.94 -0.74 -1.34
CA LEU A 119 -2.32 -1.16 -1.55
C LEU A 119 -3.29 -0.01 -1.29
N ALA A 120 -3.16 0.66 -0.13
CA ALA A 120 -3.98 1.81 0.23
C ALA A 120 -3.85 2.94 -0.80
N ALA A 121 -2.64 3.22 -1.30
CA ALA A 121 -2.45 4.20 -2.37
C ALA A 121 -3.17 3.78 -3.67
N ALA A 122 -3.09 2.50 -4.05
CA ALA A 122 -3.69 2.01 -5.28
C ALA A 122 -5.21 2.14 -5.28
N TYR A 123 -5.87 1.82 -4.17
CA TYR A 123 -7.31 2.03 -3.96
C TYR A 123 -7.69 3.50 -3.80
N ALA A 124 -6.90 4.26 -3.04
CA ALA A 124 -7.20 5.68 -2.83
C ALA A 124 -6.80 6.57 -4.03
N GLN A 125 -6.27 6.00 -5.12
CA GLN A 125 -5.82 6.74 -6.30
C GLN A 125 -6.84 7.79 -6.80
N PRO A 126 -8.17 7.55 -6.82
CA PRO A 126 -9.14 8.53 -7.26
C PRO A 126 -9.23 9.78 -6.36
N VAL A 127 -8.96 9.63 -5.06
CA VAL A 127 -9.06 10.72 -4.07
C VAL A 127 -7.71 11.35 -3.74
N LEU A 128 -6.61 10.64 -3.99
CA LEU A 128 -5.25 11.16 -3.81
C LEU A 128 -4.82 12.08 -4.95
N ARG A 129 -3.98 13.08 -4.62
CA ARG A 129 -3.25 13.84 -5.65
C ARG A 129 -2.18 12.93 -6.28
N PRO A 130 -1.79 13.15 -7.55
CA PRO A 130 -0.75 12.33 -8.19
C PRO A 130 0.55 12.22 -7.38
N ARG A 131 1.01 13.32 -6.78
CA ARG A 131 2.20 13.34 -5.92
C ARG A 131 2.01 12.52 -4.63
N GLU A 132 0.81 12.51 -4.06
CA GLU A 132 0.51 11.77 -2.83
C GLU A 132 0.44 10.28 -3.09
N TYR A 133 -0.23 9.88 -4.17
CA TYR A 133 -0.27 8.50 -4.66
C TYR A 133 1.15 7.99 -4.94
N LEU A 134 1.97 8.76 -5.67
CA LEU A 134 3.36 8.39 -5.96
C LEU A 134 4.22 8.31 -4.69
N ALA A 135 4.07 9.26 -3.76
CA ALA A 135 4.85 9.29 -2.54
C ALA A 135 4.51 8.11 -1.60
N LEU A 136 3.22 7.80 -1.45
CA LEU A 136 2.77 6.71 -0.59
C LEU A 136 3.17 5.34 -1.15
N GLY A 137 3.01 5.14 -2.47
CA GLY A 137 3.44 3.91 -3.14
C GLY A 137 4.94 3.82 -3.46
N ALA A 138 5.75 4.83 -3.10
CA ALA A 138 7.14 4.93 -3.55
C ALA A 138 8.02 3.71 -3.20
N PRO A 139 7.97 3.14 -1.97
CA PRO A 139 8.77 1.96 -1.63
C PRO A 139 8.46 0.78 -2.56
N TRP A 140 7.17 0.51 -2.79
CA TRP A 140 6.72 -0.57 -3.66
C TRP A 140 7.19 -0.37 -5.10
N ARG A 141 6.97 0.82 -5.66
CA ARG A 141 7.34 1.14 -7.03
C ARG A 141 8.84 1.00 -7.29
N ARG A 142 9.68 1.43 -6.33
CA ARG A 142 11.14 1.33 -6.45
C ARG A 142 11.64 -0.10 -6.37
N VAL A 143 11.08 -0.91 -5.47
CA VAL A 143 11.57 -2.27 -5.23
C VAL A 143 11.00 -3.27 -6.25
N ILE A 144 9.72 -3.13 -6.58
CA ILE A 144 8.98 -4.12 -7.37
C ILE A 144 8.92 -3.75 -8.84
N TYR A 145 8.66 -2.49 -9.16
CA TYR A 145 8.59 -2.03 -10.56
C TYR A 145 9.95 -1.57 -11.09
N GLN A 146 10.99 -1.55 -10.25
CA GLN A 146 12.34 -1.10 -10.60
C GLN A 146 12.38 0.28 -11.28
N LEU A 147 11.43 1.15 -10.91
CA LEU A 147 11.44 2.53 -11.38
C LEU A 147 12.61 3.28 -10.71
N PRO A 148 13.39 4.07 -11.46
CA PRO A 148 14.55 4.80 -10.93
C PRO A 148 14.19 5.75 -9.77
#